data_AF-A0A2N3B1Z8-F1
#
_entry.id   AF-A0A2N3B1Z8-F1
#
_cell.length_a   1.000
_cell.length_b   1.000
_cell.length_c   1.000
_cell.angle_alpha   90.00
_cell.angle_beta   90.00
_cell.angle_gamma   90.00
#
_symmetry.space_group_name_H-M   'P 1'
#
loop_
_entity.id
_entity.type
_entity.pdbx_description
1 polymer ?
#
loop_
_entity_poly.entity_id
_entity_poly.type
_entity_poly.pdbx_seq_one_letter_code
_entity_poly.pdbx_strand_id
1 'polypeptide(L)'
;MTPHHVISAGNILGEGIQWHRDSGLWWTDIEASLILRQPIGTDAVERIVAPERVGSFALVEGEADTLLCAFETRFGWFDLTTGEVK
;
A
#
# COMPACT_ATOMS: atom_id res chain seq x y z
N MET A 1 4.48 28.64 -1.95
CA MET A 1 4.61 27.34 -1.27
C MET A 1 5.54 26.50 -2.14
N THR A 2 6.64 25.99 -1.58
CA THR A 2 7.62 25.20 -2.35
C THR A 2 7.37 23.72 -2.06
N PRO A 3 7.27 22.85 -3.07
CA PRO A 3 7.17 21.42 -2.83
C PRO A 3 8.43 20.92 -2.13
N HIS A 4 8.26 20.06 -1.12
CA HIS A 4 9.35 19.39 -0.43
C HIS A 4 9.40 17.93 -0.85
N HIS A 5 10.60 17.43 -1.10
CA HIS A 5 10.81 16.01 -1.32
C HIS A 5 10.79 15.28 0.03
N VAL A 6 9.85 14.35 0.21
CA VAL A 6 9.63 13.65 1.48
C VAL A 6 10.18 12.22 1.44
N ILE A 7 10.05 11.51 0.31
CA ILE A 7 10.40 10.09 0.20
C ILE A 7 10.99 9.80 -1.18
N SER A 8 12.19 9.19 -1.21
CA SER A 8 12.74 8.53 -2.40
C SER A 8 12.13 7.13 -2.55
N ALA A 9 10.87 7.02 -2.99
CA ALA A 9 10.12 5.75 -2.95
C ALA A 9 10.67 4.64 -3.88
N GLY A 10 11.32 5.03 -4.98
CA GLY A 10 11.90 4.09 -5.95
C GLY A 10 10.88 3.24 -6.68
N ASN A 11 9.63 3.70 -6.78
CA ASN A 11 8.56 2.98 -7.47
C ASN A 11 8.80 2.96 -8.99
N ILE A 12 8.34 1.88 -9.64
CA ILE A 12 8.20 1.86 -11.10
C ILE A 12 6.98 2.70 -11.51
N LEU A 13 5.83 2.47 -10.86
CA LEU A 13 4.61 3.26 -11.03
C LEU A 13 3.90 3.43 -9.68
N GLY A 14 4.20 4.52 -8.98
CA GLY A 14 3.58 4.86 -7.71
C GLY A 14 2.20 5.51 -7.86
N GLU A 15 1.18 4.92 -7.24
CA GLU A 15 -0.22 5.38 -7.33
C GLU A 15 -1.01 5.10 -6.05
N GLY A 16 -2.24 5.60 -5.98
CA GLY A 16 -3.19 5.23 -4.91
C GLY A 16 -2.76 5.65 -3.50
N ILE A 17 -2.08 6.80 -3.38
CA ILE A 17 -1.57 7.32 -2.10
C ILE A 17 -2.73 7.59 -1.13
N GLN A 18 -2.64 7.04 0.08
CA GLN A 18 -3.62 7.20 1.15
C GLN A 18 -2.93 7.52 2.47
N TRP A 19 -3.46 8.48 3.22
CA TRP A 19 -3.05 8.77 4.58
C TRP A 19 -4.04 8.16 5.57
N HIS A 20 -3.53 7.45 6.56
CA HIS A 20 -4.32 6.91 7.66
C HIS A 20 -3.73 7.33 9.01
N ARG A 21 -4.59 7.87 9.87
CA ARG A 21 -4.18 8.51 11.13
C ARG A 21 -3.43 7.59 12.11
N ASP A 22 -3.65 6.28 12.02
CA ASP A 22 -3.09 5.31 12.97
C ASP A 22 -1.97 4.45 12.35
N SER A 23 -1.84 4.44 11.02
CA SER A 23 -0.89 3.56 10.32
C SER A 23 0.03 4.26 9.32
N GLY A 24 -0.18 5.55 9.07
CA GLY A 24 0.71 6.38 8.27
C GLY A 24 0.33 6.45 6.80
N LEU A 25 1.34 6.61 5.94
CA LEU A 25 1.19 6.77 4.50
C LEU A 25 1.21 5.41 3.81
N TRP A 26 0.28 5.17 2.90
CA TRP A 26 0.20 3.95 2.10
C TRP A 26 0.09 4.29 0.62
N TRP A 27 0.60 3.43 -0.26
CA TRP A 27 0.46 3.57 -1.71
C TRP A 27 0.77 2.24 -2.42
N THR A 28 0.51 2.16 -3.71
CA THR A 28 0.92 1.00 -4.53
C THR A 28 2.15 1.33 -5.37
N ASP A 29 2.97 0.32 -5.65
CA ASP A 29 3.81 0.29 -6.85
C ASP A 29 3.17 -0.72 -7.80
N ILE A 30 2.35 -0.21 -8.74
CA ILE A 30 1.45 -1.05 -9.53
C ILE A 30 2.25 -2.04 -10.40
N GLU A 31 3.33 -1.59 -11.02
CA GLU A 31 4.15 -2.42 -11.91
C GLU A 31 5.08 -3.37 -11.16
N ALA A 32 5.38 -3.10 -9.89
CA ALA A 32 6.20 -3.98 -9.05
C ALA A 32 5.39 -4.99 -8.22
N SER A 33 4.06 -4.99 -8.32
CA SER A 33 3.15 -5.78 -7.46
C SER A 33 3.43 -5.56 -5.97
N LEU A 34 3.58 -4.30 -5.56
CA LEU A 34 3.80 -3.94 -4.16
C LEU A 34 2.70 -3.03 -3.62
N ILE A 35 2.37 -3.26 -2.35
CA ILE A 35 1.74 -2.27 -1.49
C ILE A 35 2.83 -1.76 -0.54
N LEU A 36 2.95 -0.44 -0.40
CA LEU A 36 3.96 0.20 0.41
C LEU A 36 3.32 0.96 1.57
N ARG A 37 4.01 0.97 2.70
CA ARG A 37 3.61 1.69 3.90
C ARG A 37 4.80 2.42 4.51
N GLN A 38 4.64 3.70 4.83
CA GLN A 38 5.52 4.42 5.73
C GLN A 38 4.75 4.68 7.04
N PRO A 39 5.06 3.94 8.13
CA PRO A 39 4.42 4.15 9.41
C PRO A 39 4.71 5.56 9.98
N ILE A 40 3.87 6.00 10.91
CA ILE A 40 4.04 7.30 11.57
C ILE A 40 5.32 7.29 12.41
N GLY A 41 6.10 8.37 12.30
CA GLY A 41 7.31 8.57 13.11
C GLY A 41 8.54 7.78 12.65
N THR A 42 8.48 7.17 11.47
CA THR A 42 9.62 6.49 10.84
C THR A 42 9.84 6.99 9.42
N ASP A 43 11.10 7.02 9.00
CA ASP A 43 11.50 7.28 7.60
C ASP A 43 11.59 5.98 6.79
N ALA A 44 11.38 4.82 7.44
CA ALA A 44 11.44 3.52 6.78
C ALA A 44 10.16 3.24 5.99
N VAL A 45 10.33 2.76 4.77
CA VAL A 45 9.25 2.27 3.92
C VAL A 45 9.21 0.75 3.99
N GLU A 46 8.09 0.22 4.45
CA GLU A 46 7.75 -1.19 4.37
C GLU A 46 7.24 -1.51 2.96
N ARG A 47 7.67 -2.65 2.43
CA ARG A 47 7.31 -3.11 1.08
C ARG A 47 6.66 -4.47 1.22
N ILE A 48 5.38 -4.53 0.86
CA ILE A 48 4.53 -5.71 1.02
C ILE A 48 4.28 -6.26 -0.38
N VAL A 49 4.71 -7.50 -0.62
CA VAL A 49 4.52 -8.17 -1.91
C VAL A 49 3.07 -8.59 -2.03
N ALA A 50 2.42 -8.15 -3.09
CA ALA A 50 1.10 -8.61 -3.48
C ALA A 50 1.21 -9.77 -4.49
N PRO A 51 0.24 -10.70 -4.53
CA PRO A 51 0.26 -11.82 -5.47
C PRO A 51 0.12 -11.39 -6.94
N GLU A 52 -0.43 -10.20 -7.16
CA GLU A 52 -0.71 -9.60 -8.47
C GLU A 52 -0.51 -8.08 -8.38
N ARG A 53 -0.47 -7.41 -9.53
CA ARG A 53 -0.48 -5.96 -9.59
C ARG A 53 -1.73 -5.42 -8.92
N VAL A 54 -1.58 -4.38 -8.09
CA VAL A 54 -2.68 -3.75 -7.33
C VAL A 54 -2.89 -2.34 -7.87
N GLY A 55 -4.02 -2.10 -8.53
CA GLY A 55 -4.35 -0.77 -9.07
C GLY A 55 -4.83 0.19 -7.99
N SER A 56 -5.57 -0.31 -7.02
CA SER A 56 -6.05 0.45 -5.86
C SER A 56 -6.34 -0.48 -4.69
N PHE A 57 -6.40 0.09 -3.48
CA PHE A 57 -6.74 -0.62 -2.25
C PHE A 57 -7.53 0.30 -1.32
N ALA A 58 -8.17 -0.27 -0.31
CA ALA A 58 -8.76 0.46 0.80
C ALA A 58 -8.36 -0.20 2.13
N LEU A 59 -8.10 0.63 3.14
CA LEU A 59 -7.91 0.20 4.52
C LEU A 59 -9.27 -0.20 5.11
N VAL A 60 -9.26 -1.24 5.95
CA VAL A 60 -10.47 -1.77 6.58
C VAL A 60 -10.49 -1.33 8.03
N GLU A 61 -11.54 -0.59 8.42
CA GLU A 61 -11.67 -0.09 9.79
C GLU A 61 -11.75 -1.26 10.79
N GLY A 62 -10.89 -1.23 11.81
CA GLY A 62 -10.80 -2.29 12.83
C GLY A 62 -9.97 -3.51 12.43
N GLU A 63 -9.46 -3.59 11.21
CA GLU A 63 -8.71 -4.74 10.67
C GLU A 63 -7.32 -4.30 10.19
N ALA A 64 -6.34 -4.25 11.09
CA ALA A 64 -5.02 -3.69 10.81
C ALA A 64 -4.22 -4.44 9.73
N ASP A 65 -4.50 -5.74 9.57
CA ASP A 65 -3.76 -6.63 8.69
C ASP A 65 -4.56 -7.01 7.42
N THR A 66 -5.70 -6.37 7.17
CA THR A 66 -6.53 -6.65 5.99
C THR A 66 -6.72 -5.40 5.13
N LEU A 67 -6.52 -5.56 3.82
CA LEU A 67 -6.87 -4.55 2.81
C LEU A 67 -7.95 -5.08 1.89
N LEU A 68 -8.80 -4.20 1.37
CA LEU A 68 -9.65 -4.51 0.23
C LEU A 68 -8.94 -4.05 -1.05
N CYS A 69 -8.62 -4.96 -1.95
CA CYS A 69 -7.74 -4.69 -3.09
C CYS A 69 -8.42 -4.94 -4.43
N ALA A 70 -8.16 -4.04 -5.39
CA ALA A 70 -8.42 -4.26 -6.81
C ALA A 70 -7.12 -4.71 -7.49
N PHE A 71 -6.98 -6.03 -7.64
CA PHE A 71 -5.90 -6.67 -8.38
C PHE A 71 -6.15 -6.62 -9.89
N GLU A 72 -5.14 -6.95 -10.68
CA GLU A 72 -5.26 -7.00 -12.14
C GLU A 72 -6.32 -8.00 -12.62
N THR A 73 -6.49 -9.15 -11.98
CA THR A 73 -7.49 -10.15 -12.39
C THR A 73 -8.72 -10.25 -11.51
N ARG A 74 -8.68 -9.70 -10.29
CA ARG A 74 -9.75 -9.90 -9.30
C ARG A 74 -9.85 -8.77 -8.27
N PHE A 75 -10.96 -8.80 -7.54
CA PHE A 75 -11.18 -7.97 -6.37
C PHE A 75 -11.28 -8.87 -5.16
N GLY A 76 -10.64 -8.52 -4.04
CA GLY A 76 -10.66 -9.37 -2.85
C GLY A 76 -10.00 -8.79 -1.62
N TRP A 77 -10.21 -9.46 -0.49
CA TRP A 77 -9.60 -9.15 0.80
C TRP A 77 -8.19 -9.71 0.84
N PHE A 78 -7.20 -8.85 1.03
CA PHE A 78 -5.79 -9.21 1.10
C PHE A 78 -5.31 -9.18 2.54
N ASP A 79 -4.85 -10.32 3.02
CA ASP A 79 -4.24 -10.46 4.34
C ASP A 79 -2.73 -10.15 4.25
N LEU A 80 -2.30 -9.09 4.92
CA LEU A 80 -0.93 -8.57 4.87
C LEU A 80 0.08 -9.48 5.58
N THR A 81 -0.39 -10.36 6.48
CA THR A 81 0.47 -11.26 7.24
C THR A 81 0.70 -12.56 6.49
N THR A 82 -0.34 -13.10 5.86
CA THR A 82 -0.30 -14.40 5.19
C THR A 82 -0.09 -14.30 3.67
N GLY A 83 -0.43 -13.16 3.07
CA GLY A 83 -0.44 -12.98 1.62
C GLY A 83 -1.64 -13.61 0.90
N GLU A 84 -2.63 -14.13 1.65
CA GLU A 84 -3.84 -14.73 1.09
C GLU A 84 -4.79 -13.67 0.52
N VAL A 85 -5.50 -14.01 -0.58
CA VAL A 85 -6.59 -13.18 -1.12
C VAL A 85 -7.89 -13.96 -1.10
N LYS A 86 -8.92 -13.41 -0.45
CA LYS A 86 -10.28 -13.98 -0.32
C LYS A 86 -11.33 -13.22 -1.12
#